data_AF-A0A1Q4G683-F1
#
_entry.id   AF-A0A1Q4G683-F1
#
_cell.length_a   1.000
_cell.length_b   1.000
_cell.length_c   1.000
_cell.angle_alpha   90.00
_cell.angle_beta   90.00
_cell.angle_gamma   90.00
#
_symmetry.space_group_name_H-M   'P 1'
#
loop_
_entity.id
_entity.type
_entity.pdbx_description
1 polymer ?
#
loop_
_entity_poly.entity_id
_entity_poly.type
_entity_poly.pdbx_seq_one_letter_code
_entity_poly.pdbx_strand_id
1 'polypeptide(L)'
;MKNFDRNGNEYKMKPQLGTYVPLVGIFSIMTLVGFIKMPESPFKWWMLGVVVILMISLLRAYFIIDMDRREMRVRKGLLGKEVTVPLESLQGFTIHKLKQYGLITVSVSLHARYLNEEGKEKKVQLAQHYFTRPIQRICNEIDEIIAEDHNG
;
A
#
# COMPACT_ATOMS: atom_id res chain seq x y z
N MET A 1 10.34 -15.27 0.94
CA MET A 1 10.03 -13.85 0.66
C MET A 1 9.88 -13.06 1.95
N LYS A 2 10.34 -11.81 2.01
CA LYS A 2 10.30 -10.97 3.21
C LYS A 2 9.00 -10.17 3.33
N ASN A 3 8.44 -9.70 2.22
CA ASN A 3 7.30 -8.79 2.20
C ASN A 3 5.95 -9.47 1.95
N PHE A 4 5.95 -10.75 1.57
CA PHE A 4 4.75 -11.53 1.30
C PHE A 4 4.67 -12.76 2.21
N ASP A 5 3.45 -13.11 2.60
CA ASP A 5 3.08 -14.40 3.17
C ASP A 5 2.48 -15.26 2.05
N ARG A 6 3.00 -16.48 1.87
CA ARG A 6 2.55 -17.44 0.85
C ARG A 6 1.55 -18.42 1.46
N ASN A 7 0.43 -18.61 0.80
CA ASN A 7 -0.57 -19.63 1.11
C ASN A 7 -0.93 -20.39 -0.19
N GLY A 8 -0.29 -21.53 -0.43
CA GLY A 8 -0.37 -22.23 -1.72
C GLY A 8 0.19 -21.37 -2.84
N ASN A 9 -0.65 -21.04 -3.82
CA ASN A 9 -0.34 -20.20 -4.99
C ASN A 9 -0.82 -18.74 -4.81
N GLU A 10 -1.32 -18.38 -3.63
CA GLU A 10 -1.66 -17.00 -3.27
C GLU A 10 -0.55 -16.38 -2.42
N TYR A 11 -0.14 -15.17 -2.78
CA TYR A 11 0.87 -14.38 -2.09
C TYR A 11 0.27 -13.07 -1.59
N LYS A 12 0.10 -12.96 -0.27
CA LYS A 12 -0.46 -11.78 0.38
C LYS A 12 0.63 -10.89 0.93
N MET A 13 0.64 -9.63 0.55
CA MET A 13 1.60 -8.66 1.06
C MET A 13 1.34 -8.38 2.54
N LYS A 14 2.41 -8.41 3.33
CA LYS A 14 2.40 -7.99 4.74
C LYS A 14 2.01 -6.51 4.86
N PRO A 15 1.29 -6.11 5.92
CA PRO A 15 0.91 -4.72 6.12
C PRO A 15 2.12 -3.78 6.09
N GLN A 16 2.01 -2.69 5.32
CA GLN A 16 3.06 -1.66 5.21
C GLN A 16 3.02 -0.70 6.41
N LEU A 17 3.38 -1.23 7.58
CA LEU A 17 3.30 -0.51 8.85
C LEU A 17 4.17 0.75 8.90
N GLY A 18 5.29 0.78 8.17
CA GLY A 18 6.26 1.88 8.20
C GLY A 18 5.68 3.26 7.87
N THR A 19 4.60 3.34 7.08
CA THR A 19 3.92 4.61 6.77
C THR A 19 2.78 4.92 7.73
N TYR A 20 2.00 3.92 8.12
CA TYR A 20 0.79 4.12 8.94
C TYR A 20 1.09 4.28 10.43
N VAL A 21 2.07 3.54 10.97
CA VAL A 21 2.37 3.54 12.41
C VAL A 21 2.78 4.91 12.93
N PRO A 22 3.70 5.66 12.29
CA PRO A 22 4.05 7.00 12.75
C PRO A 22 2.84 7.94 12.75
N LEU A 23 2.00 7.87 11.71
CA LEU A 23 0.84 8.74 11.56
C LEU A 23 -0.20 8.45 12.66
N VAL A 24 -0.56 7.17 12.85
CA VAL A 24 -1.47 6.73 13.90
C VAL A 24 -0.92 7.10 15.27
N GLY A 25 0.40 6.94 15.50
CA GLY A 25 1.05 7.30 16.75
C GLY A 25 0.92 8.80 17.07
N ILE A 26 1.23 9.68 16.12
CA ILE A 26 1.12 11.14 16.30
C ILE A 26 -0.31 11.54 16.66
N PHE A 27 -1.30 11.09 15.89
CA PHE A 27 -2.70 11.43 16.14
C PHE A 27 -3.23 10.81 17.45
N SER A 28 -2.72 9.65 17.86
CA SER A 28 -3.05 9.03 19.14
C SER A 28 -2.50 9.86 20.32
N ILE A 29 -1.27 10.35 20.22
CA ILE A 29 -0.67 11.25 21.23
C ILE A 29 -1.47 12.56 21.30
N MET A 30 -1.80 13.17 20.15
CA MET A 30 -2.61 14.39 20.12
C MET A 30 -3.99 14.19 20.74
N THR A 31 -4.61 13.03 20.50
CA THR A 31 -5.87 12.63 21.16
C THR A 31 -5.70 12.61 22.68
N LEU A 32 -4.67 11.92 23.17
CA LEU A 32 -4.39 11.81 24.61
C LEU A 32 -4.14 13.17 25.26
N VAL A 33 -3.32 14.01 24.63
CA VAL A 33 -3.08 15.40 25.08
C VAL A 33 -4.38 16.20 25.10
N GLY A 34 -5.24 16.03 24.10
CA GLY A 34 -6.56 16.65 24.05
C GLY A 34 -7.44 16.27 25.25
N PHE A 35 -7.48 14.98 25.62
CA PHE A 35 -8.24 14.54 26.80
C PHE A 35 -7.66 15.05 28.13
N ILE A 36 -6.33 15.11 28.27
CA ILE A 36 -5.67 15.48 29.54
C ILE A 36 -5.60 17.00 29.74
N LYS A 37 -5.23 17.75 28.70
CA LYS A 37 -4.90 19.18 28.80
C LYS A 37 -6.00 20.10 28.31
N MET A 38 -6.91 19.60 27.47
CA MET A 38 -7.98 20.40 26.86
C MET A 38 -9.34 19.67 26.93
N PRO A 39 -9.79 19.24 28.13
CA PRO A 39 -10.95 18.37 28.27
C PRO A 39 -12.26 19.01 27.80
N GLU A 40 -12.39 20.33 27.76
CA GLU A 40 -13.58 21.02 27.22
C GLU A 40 -13.54 21.20 25.70
N SER A 41 -12.36 21.04 25.07
CA SER A 41 -12.20 21.28 23.64
C SER A 41 -12.77 20.13 22.79
N PRO A 42 -13.45 20.41 21.67
CA PRO A 42 -13.87 19.37 20.72
C PRO A 42 -12.68 18.75 19.96
N PHE A 43 -11.49 19.35 20.03
CA PHE A 43 -10.27 18.89 19.36
C PHE A 43 -9.96 17.40 19.60
N LYS A 44 -10.12 16.92 20.84
CA LYS A 44 -9.87 15.52 21.21
C LYS A 44 -10.73 14.51 20.44
N TRP A 45 -11.98 14.87 20.18
CA TRP A 45 -12.92 14.02 19.44
C TRP A 45 -12.61 14.00 17.94
N TRP A 46 -12.17 15.13 17.38
CA TRP A 46 -11.66 15.17 16.01
C TRP A 46 -10.41 14.30 15.83
N MET A 47 -9.45 14.41 16.76
CA MET A 47 -8.22 13.61 16.69
C MET A 47 -8.53 12.11 16.85
N LEU A 48 -9.43 11.74 17.78
CA LEU A 48 -9.89 10.36 17.91
C LEU A 48 -10.55 9.86 16.62
N GLY A 49 -11.42 10.67 16.00
CA GLY A 49 -12.04 10.34 14.72
C GLY A 49 -11.02 10.07 13.63
N VAL A 50 -9.96 10.89 13.54
CA VAL A 50 -8.85 10.69 12.59
C VAL A 50 -8.13 9.36 12.87
N VAL A 51 -7.81 9.05 14.13
CA VAL A 51 -7.18 7.76 14.50
C VAL A 51 -8.04 6.58 14.07
N VAL A 52 -9.35 6.62 14.35
CA VAL A 52 -10.29 5.56 13.96
C VAL A 52 -10.32 5.38 12.45
N ILE A 53 -10.40 6.48 11.69
CA ILE A 53 -10.39 6.44 10.21
C ILE A 53 -9.09 5.82 9.69
N LEU A 54 -7.93 6.20 10.25
CA LEU A 54 -6.64 5.67 9.84
C LEU A 54 -6.52 4.17 10.12
N MET A 55 -7.01 3.72 11.28
CA MET A 55 -7.04 2.30 11.64
C MET A 55 -7.92 1.50 10.69
N ILE A 56 -9.13 1.99 10.38
CA ILE A 56 -10.00 1.34 9.39
C ILE A 56 -9.33 1.29 8.02
N SER A 57 -8.70 2.39 7.57
CA SER A 57 -7.98 2.44 6.30
C SER A 57 -6.83 1.42 6.25
N LEU A 58 -6.10 1.24 7.35
CA LEU A 58 -5.02 0.25 7.46
C LEU A 58 -5.56 -1.19 7.39
N LEU A 59 -6.62 -1.49 8.14
CA LEU A 59 -7.22 -2.83 8.20
C LEU A 59 -7.86 -3.25 6.87
N ARG A 60 -8.36 -2.30 6.07
CA ARG A 60 -8.96 -2.59 4.76
C ARG A 60 -7.94 -2.70 3.63
N ALA A 61 -6.72 -2.23 3.83
CA ALA A 61 -5.70 -2.25 2.78
C ALA A 61 -5.10 -3.64 2.61
N TYR A 62 -4.99 -4.11 1.37
CA TYR A 62 -4.30 -5.34 1.04
C TYR A 62 -3.74 -5.30 -0.38
N PHE A 63 -2.77 -6.16 -0.62
CA PHE A 63 -2.27 -6.47 -1.95
C PHE A 63 -2.02 -7.97 -2.00
N ILE A 64 -2.62 -8.64 -2.96
CA ILE A 64 -2.60 -10.09 -3.15
C ILE A 64 -2.19 -10.38 -4.59
N ILE A 65 -1.35 -11.39 -4.79
CA ILE A 65 -0.99 -11.95 -6.09
C ILE A 65 -1.50 -13.38 -6.08
N ASP A 66 -2.43 -13.68 -6.98
CA ASP A 66 -3.08 -14.98 -7.10
C ASP A 66 -2.60 -15.62 -8.40
N MET A 67 -1.74 -16.63 -8.27
CA MET A 67 -1.15 -17.28 -9.44
C MET A 67 -2.10 -18.30 -10.07
N ASP A 68 -3.04 -18.89 -9.32
CA ASP A 68 -4.06 -19.78 -9.87
C ASP A 68 -4.98 -19.04 -10.86
N ARG A 69 -5.33 -17.79 -10.52
CA ARG A 69 -6.13 -16.90 -11.37
C ARG A 69 -5.30 -16.01 -12.29
N ARG A 70 -3.97 -16.03 -12.16
CA ARG A 70 -3.03 -15.14 -12.87
C ARG A 70 -3.42 -13.66 -12.75
N GLU A 71 -3.74 -13.21 -11.53
CA GLU A 71 -4.17 -11.82 -11.28
C GLU A 71 -3.56 -11.22 -10.00
N MET A 72 -3.43 -9.89 -9.99
CA MET A 72 -3.08 -9.11 -8.81
C MET A 72 -4.29 -8.33 -8.32
N ARG A 73 -4.63 -8.45 -7.04
CA ARG A 73 -5.73 -7.71 -6.40
C ARG A 73 -5.19 -6.74 -5.38
N VAL A 74 -5.52 -5.46 -5.51
CA VAL A 74 -5.06 -4.42 -4.59
C VAL A 74 -6.20 -3.52 -4.15
N ARG A 75 -6.22 -3.22 -2.86
CA ARG A 75 -7.10 -2.22 -2.26
C ARG A 75 -6.30 -1.28 -1.38
N LYS A 76 -6.49 0.02 -1.58
CA LYS A 76 -5.82 1.07 -0.80
C LYS A 76 -6.74 2.20 -0.41
N GLY A 77 -6.46 2.78 0.76
CA GLY A 77 -7.21 3.91 1.30
C GLY A 77 -8.58 3.50 1.83
N LEU A 78 -9.20 4.43 2.57
CA LEU A 78 -10.47 4.18 3.27
C LEU A 78 -11.61 3.79 2.31
N LEU A 79 -11.71 4.49 1.18
CA LEU A 79 -12.78 4.35 0.18
C LEU A 79 -12.29 3.76 -1.14
N GLY A 80 -11.07 3.22 -1.18
CA GLY A 80 -10.56 2.58 -2.39
C GLY A 80 -11.43 1.38 -2.78
N LYS A 81 -11.76 1.34 -4.08
CA LYS A 81 -12.27 0.11 -4.70
C LYS A 81 -11.10 -0.87 -4.86
N GLU A 82 -11.42 -2.16 -4.82
CA GLU A 82 -10.47 -3.17 -5.25
C GLU A 82 -10.18 -2.95 -6.74
N VAL A 83 -8.91 -3.06 -7.11
CA VAL A 83 -8.46 -3.05 -8.49
C VAL A 83 -7.82 -4.41 -8.75
N THR A 84 -8.32 -5.09 -9.77
CA THR A 84 -7.75 -6.33 -10.28
C THR A 84 -6.92 -6.02 -11.51
N VAL A 85 -5.69 -6.56 -11.54
CA VAL A 85 -4.74 -6.42 -12.63
C VAL A 85 -4.40 -7.83 -13.13
N PRO A 86 -4.94 -8.25 -14.28
CA PRO A 86 -4.53 -9.51 -14.92
C PRO A 86 -3.03 -9.48 -15.23
N LEU A 87 -2.32 -10.58 -14.96
CA LEU A 87 -0.89 -10.67 -15.26
C LEU A 87 -0.60 -10.61 -16.76
N GLU A 88 -1.53 -11.10 -17.59
CA GLU A 88 -1.42 -11.07 -19.05
C GLU A 88 -1.46 -9.66 -19.64
N SER A 89 -2.14 -8.72 -18.97
CA SER A 89 -2.22 -7.32 -19.40
C SER A 89 -1.16 -6.43 -18.74
N LEU A 90 -0.30 -7.01 -17.89
CA LEU A 90 0.75 -6.30 -17.18
C LEU A 90 1.85 -5.86 -18.14
N GLN A 91 2.12 -4.55 -18.18
CA GLN A 91 3.20 -3.95 -18.98
C GLN A 91 4.49 -3.72 -18.17
N GLY A 92 4.47 -4.04 -16.88
CA GLY A 92 5.59 -3.92 -15.95
C GLY A 92 5.37 -2.86 -14.87
N PHE A 93 6.42 -2.61 -14.10
CA PHE A 93 6.37 -1.80 -12.88
C PHE A 93 7.09 -0.45 -13.03
N THR A 94 6.60 0.57 -12.34
CA THR A 94 7.30 1.88 -12.21
C THR A 94 7.44 2.28 -10.75
N ILE A 95 8.60 2.85 -10.43
CA ILE A 95 8.88 3.42 -9.11
C ILE A 95 8.77 4.93 -9.21
N HIS A 96 7.79 5.51 -8.52
CA HIS A 96 7.60 6.96 -8.45
C HIS A 96 8.21 7.49 -7.15
N LYS A 97 8.93 8.62 -7.23
CA LYS A 97 9.50 9.31 -6.08
C LYS A 97 8.89 10.70 -5.99
N LEU A 98 8.12 10.95 -4.94
CA LEU A 98 7.62 12.28 -4.65
C LEU A 98 8.69 13.05 -3.88
N LYS A 99 9.15 14.16 -4.46
CA LYS A 99 10.12 15.06 -3.84
C LYS A 99 9.48 16.39 -3.49
N GLN A 100 9.64 16.81 -2.24
CA GLN A 100 9.31 18.15 -1.80
C GLN A 100 10.50 19.08 -2.07
N TYR A 101 10.21 20.24 -2.67
CA TYR A 101 11.22 21.23 -3.10
C TYR A 101 12.34 20.64 -3.98
N GLY A 102 12.06 19.56 -4.72
CA GLY A 102 13.04 18.90 -5.60
C GLY A 102 14.13 18.08 -4.90
N LEU A 103 14.25 18.17 -3.57
CA LEU A 103 15.36 17.59 -2.79
C LEU A 103 14.92 16.50 -1.82
N ILE A 104 13.86 16.75 -1.04
CA ILE A 104 13.45 15.88 0.06
C ILE A 104 12.48 14.82 -0.47
N THR A 105 12.90 13.56 -0.49
CA THR A 105 11.98 12.46 -0.87
C THR A 105 11.00 12.22 0.27
N VAL A 106 9.73 12.54 0.03
CA VAL A 106 8.65 12.39 1.02
C VAL A 106 7.84 11.12 0.82
N SER A 107 7.93 10.50 -0.36
CA SER A 107 7.29 9.22 -0.63
C SER A 107 7.94 8.53 -1.82
N VAL A 108 8.02 7.21 -1.77
CA VAL A 108 8.38 6.33 -2.87
C VAL A 108 7.28 5.28 -3.03
N SER A 109 6.74 5.14 -4.23
CA SER A 109 5.65 4.21 -4.52
C SER A 109 5.95 3.28 -5.68
N LEU A 110 5.51 2.03 -5.56
CA LEU A 110 5.51 1.06 -6.65
C LEU A 110 4.16 1.09 -7.34
N HIS A 111 4.17 1.18 -8.68
CA HIS A 111 2.97 1.13 -9.50
C HIS A 111 3.07 -0.02 -10.51
N ALA A 112 2.00 -0.79 -10.68
CA ALA A 112 1.80 -1.64 -11.85
C ALA A 112 1.23 -0.78 -12.99
N ARG A 113 1.73 -0.99 -14.21
CA ARG A 113 1.13 -0.49 -15.44
C ARG A 113 0.50 -1.66 -16.17
N TYR A 114 -0.74 -1.49 -16.61
CA TYR A 114 -1.48 -2.55 -17.27
C TYR A 114 -2.48 -1.99 -18.26
N LEU A 115 -2.89 -2.80 -19.23
CA LEU A 115 -4.00 -2.48 -20.12
C LEU A 115 -5.32 -2.92 -19.49
N ASN A 116 -6.31 -2.04 -19.47
CA ASN A 116 -7.68 -2.46 -19.13
C ASN A 116 -8.34 -3.19 -20.32
N GLU A 117 -9.57 -3.66 -20.13
CA GLU A 117 -10.36 -4.36 -21.15
C GLU A 117 -10.57 -3.54 -22.44
N GLU A 118 -10.50 -2.20 -22.36
CA GLU A 118 -10.60 -1.29 -23.51
C GLU A 118 -9.25 -1.04 -24.20
N GLY A 119 -8.17 -1.70 -23.78
CA GLY A 119 -6.81 -1.49 -24.30
C GLY A 119 -6.17 -0.17 -23.88
N LYS A 120 -6.71 0.53 -22.86
CA LYS A 120 -6.15 1.79 -22.34
C LYS A 120 -5.17 1.51 -21.20
N GLU A 121 -4.03 2.19 -21.22
CA GLU A 121 -3.05 2.12 -20.13
C GLU A 121 -3.64 2.66 -18.82
N LYS A 122 -3.55 1.84 -17.77
CA LYS A 122 -3.91 2.16 -16.40
C LYS A 122 -2.71 1.95 -15.50
N LYS A 123 -2.71 2.66 -14.37
CA LYS A 123 -1.69 2.54 -13.33
C LYS A 123 -2.34 2.36 -11.99
N VAL A 124 -1.86 1.41 -11.21
CA VAL A 124 -2.33 1.19 -9.84
C VAL A 124 -1.15 1.09 -8.88
N GLN A 125 -1.27 1.73 -7.73
CA GLN A 125 -0.21 1.75 -6.73
C GLN A 125 -0.24 0.48 -5.88
N LEU A 126 0.80 -0.35 -5.97
CA LEU A 126 0.91 -1.61 -5.22
C LEU A 126 1.49 -1.40 -3.82
N ALA A 127 2.57 -0.62 -3.71
CA ALA A 127 3.27 -0.40 -2.44
C ALA A 127 3.74 1.05 -2.26
N GLN A 128 4.05 1.42 -1.01
CA GLN A 128 4.58 2.72 -0.63
C GLN A 128 5.59 2.59 0.53
N HIS A 129 6.64 3.39 0.47
CA HIS A 129 7.60 3.56 1.54
C HIS A 129 8.27 4.92 1.43
N TYR A 130 8.89 5.41 2.50
CA TYR A 130 9.75 6.60 2.44
C TYR A 130 11.10 6.37 1.73
N PHE A 131 11.48 5.12 1.47
CA PHE A 131 12.79 4.75 0.94
C PHE A 131 12.66 3.92 -0.33
N THR A 132 13.62 4.05 -1.23
CA THR A 132 13.63 3.29 -2.50
C THR A 132 13.97 1.83 -2.31
N ARG A 133 14.92 1.48 -1.42
CA ARG A 133 15.37 0.09 -1.24
C ARG A 133 14.24 -0.88 -0.85
N PRO A 134 13.35 -0.58 0.12
CA PRO A 134 12.21 -1.44 0.41
C PRO A 134 11.29 -1.65 -0.79
N ILE A 135 11.01 -0.59 -1.56
CA ILE A 135 10.18 -0.66 -2.76
C ILE A 135 10.80 -1.53 -3.85
N GLN A 136 12.12 -1.41 -4.07
CA GLN A 136 12.84 -2.27 -5.01
C GLN A 136 12.79 -3.74 -4.60
N ARG A 137 12.98 -4.05 -3.30
CA ARG A 137 12.85 -5.44 -2.82
C ARG A 137 11.45 -5.99 -3.05
N ILE A 138 10.40 -5.20 -2.82
CA ILE A 138 9.02 -5.61 -3.11
C ILE A 138 8.86 -5.89 -4.60
N CYS A 139 9.37 -5.02 -5.49
CA CYS A 139 9.34 -5.24 -6.94
C CYS A 139 10.02 -6.56 -7.32
N ASN A 140 11.23 -6.80 -6.81
CA ASN A 140 11.98 -8.02 -7.09
C ASN A 140 11.26 -9.28 -6.59
N GLU A 141 10.63 -9.24 -5.42
CA GLU A 141 9.84 -10.37 -4.91
C GLU A 141 8.58 -10.61 -5.78
N ILE A 142 7.96 -9.56 -6.33
CA ILE A 142 6.85 -9.72 -7.30
C ILE A 142 7.36 -10.38 -8.58
N ASP A 143 8.50 -9.92 -9.11
CA ASP A 143 9.10 -10.51 -10.31
C ASP A 143 9.47 -11.99 -10.09
N GLU A 144 9.99 -12.34 -8.89
CA GLU A 144 10.26 -13.72 -8.47
C GLU A 144 8.99 -14.58 -8.44
N ILE A 145 7.90 -14.07 -7.83
CA ILE A 145 6.60 -14.75 -7.78
C ILE A 145 6.06 -15.04 -9.19
N ILE A 146 6.12 -14.06 -10.09
CA ILE A 146 5.60 -14.21 -11.46
C ILE A 146 6.51 -15.12 -12.31
N ALA A 147 7.82 -15.12 -12.07
CA ALA A 147 8.77 -15.95 -12.80
C ALA A 147 8.73 -17.43 -12.38
N GLU A 148 8.50 -17.74 -11.09
CA GLU A 148 8.37 -19.12 -10.61
C GLU A 148 7.23 -19.89 -11.30
N ASP A 149 6.14 -19.20 -11.66
CA ASP A 149 4.99 -19.77 -12.40
C ASP A 149 5.34 -20.25 -13.81
N HIS A 150 6.31 -19.62 -14.47
CA HIS A 150 6.71 -20.00 -15.83
C HIS A 150 7.60 -21.25 -15.88
N ASN A 151 8.07 -21.73 -14.72
CA ASN A 151 9.01 -22.85 -14.60
C ASN A 151 8.38 -24.12 -13.97
N GLY A 152 7.08 -24.11 -13.68
CA GLY A 152 6.31 -25.27 -13.19
C GLY A 152 5.44 -25.88 -14.26
#